data_AF-A0A077Z5R8-F1
#
_entry.id   AF-A0A077Z5R8-F1
#
_cell.length_a   1.000
_cell.length_b   1.000
_cell.length_c   1.000
_cell.angle_alpha   90.00
_cell.angle_beta   90.00
_cell.angle_gamma   90.00
#
_symmetry.space_group_name_H-M   'P 1'
#
loop_
_entity.id
_entity.type
_entity.pdbx_description
1 polymer ?
#
loop_
_entity_poly.entity_id
_entity_poly.type
_entity_poly.pdbx_seq_one_letter_code
_entity_poly.pdbx_strand_id
1 'polypeptide(L)' 'MCISTSLLQEMTFQTTTAFMKDAILNKLCIMDVEDLLNTPSGVVIGRLPHVGTGCFDILYLLY' A
#
# COMPACT_ATOMS: atom_id res chain seq x y z
N MET A 1 9.80 0.92 -15.62
CA MET A 1 9.74 0.98 -14.14
C MET A 1 8.79 -0.11 -13.71
N CYS A 2 9.30 -1.32 -13.47
CA CYS A 2 8.50 -2.53 -13.24
C CYS A 2 9.08 -3.24 -12.02
N ILE A 3 9.03 -2.55 -10.87
CA ILE A 3 9.55 -3.03 -9.59
C ILE A 3 8.52 -2.54 -8.54
N SER A 4 7.61 -3.44 -8.16
CA SER A 4 6.82 -3.41 -6.92
C SER A 4 6.22 -2.06 -6.47
N THR A 5 5.50 -1.36 -7.34
CA THR A 5 4.63 -0.24 -6.92
C THR A 5 3.25 -0.79 -6.56
N SER A 6 2.72 -0.42 -5.39
CA SER A 6 1.38 -0.89 -5.04
C SER A 6 0.33 -0.29 -5.95
N LEU A 7 -0.73 -1.05 -6.17
CA LEU A 7 -1.83 -0.67 -7.04
C LEU A 7 -2.43 0.72 -6.68
N LEU A 8 -2.56 1.01 -5.38
CA LEU A 8 -3.05 2.32 -4.94
C LEU A 8 -2.07 3.45 -5.29
N GLN A 9 -0.76 3.17 -5.31
CA GLN A 9 0.24 4.13 -5.77
C GLN A 9 0.15 4.37 -7.29
N GLU A 10 -0.14 3.34 -8.09
CA GLU A 10 -0.37 3.52 -9.53
C GLU A 10 -1.65 4.35 -9.78
N MET A 11 -2.72 4.07 -9.03
CA MET A 11 -3.99 4.81 -9.13
C MET A 11 -3.88 6.29 -8.77
N THR A 12 -2.98 6.69 -7.86
CA THR A 12 -2.77 8.09 -7.47
C THR A 12 -1.87 8.86 -8.41
N PHE A 13 -1.03 8.18 -9.20
CA PHE A 13 -0.11 8.86 -10.12
C PHE A 13 -0.83 9.35 -11.38
N GLN A 14 -1.46 8.46 -12.15
CA GLN A 14 -2.16 8.81 -13.39
C GLN A 14 -3.31 7.83 -13.69
N THR A 15 -4.34 8.30 -14.39
CA THR A 15 -5.44 7.47 -14.96
C THR A 15 -6.09 6.49 -13.97
N THR A 16 -6.51 7.00 -12.80
CA THR A 16 -7.10 6.24 -11.69
C THR A 16 -8.11 5.18 -12.12
N THR A 17 -9.02 5.52 -13.04
CA THR A 17 -10.09 4.61 -13.51
C THR A 17 -9.57 3.46 -14.38
N ALA A 18 -8.51 3.67 -15.17
CA ALA A 18 -7.92 2.61 -15.98
C ALA A 18 -7.16 1.61 -15.10
N PHE A 19 -6.37 2.10 -14.14
CA PHE A 19 -5.68 1.23 -13.18
C PHE A 19 -6.65 0.52 -12.23
N MET A 20 -7.75 1.17 -11.85
CA MET A 20 -8.80 0.52 -11.05
C MET A 20 -9.48 -0.62 -11.84
N LYS A 21 -9.80 -0.40 -13.12
CA LYS A 21 -10.37 -1.46 -13.96
C LYS A 21 -9.39 -2.62 -14.12
N ASP A 22 -8.11 -2.33 -14.39
CA ASP A 22 -7.05 -3.33 -14.49
C ASP A 22 -6.88 -4.10 -13.16
N ALA A 23 -6.93 -3.40 -12.03
CA ALA A 23 -6.86 -4.00 -10.71
C ALA A 23 -7.94 -5.05 -10.46
N ILE A 24 -9.19 -4.67 -10.75
CA ILE A 24 -10.37 -5.50 -10.51
C ILE A 24 -10.31 -6.75 -11.39
N LEU A 25 -9.83 -6.61 -12.64
CA LEU A 25 -9.78 -7.70 -13.60
C LEU A 25 -8.56 -8.62 -13.41
N ASN A 26 -7.39 -8.08 -13.04
CA ASN A 26 -6.12 -8.78 -13.14
C ASN A 26 -5.36 -8.95 -11.82
N LYS A 27 -5.56 -8.06 -10.82
CA LYS A 27 -4.68 -8.00 -9.62
C LYS A 27 -5.38 -8.35 -8.30
N LEU A 28 -6.71 -8.23 -8.22
CA LEU A 28 -7.46 -8.46 -6.96
C LEU A 28 -7.39 -9.90 -6.43
N CYS A 29 -6.99 -10.88 -7.26
CA CYS A 29 -6.84 -12.28 -6.88
C CYS A 29 -5.42 -12.67 -6.44
N ILE A 30 -4.44 -11.76 -6.61
CA ILE A 30 -3.00 -12.05 -6.39
C ILE A 30 -2.39 -11.10 -5.35
N MET A 31 -3.06 -10.00 -4.99
CA MET A 31 -2.54 -9.07 -3.98
C MET A 31 -2.74 -9.61 -2.57
N ASP A 32 -1.66 -10.15 -2.00
CA ASP A 32 -1.57 -10.36 -0.56
C ASP A 32 -1.72 -9.02 0.17
N VAL A 33 -2.51 -9.02 1.24
CA VAL A 33 -2.78 -7.83 2.09
C VAL A 33 -1.47 -7.21 2.59
N GLU A 34 -0.39 -8.00 2.66
CA GLU A 34 0.92 -7.57 3.15
C GLU A 34 1.63 -6.57 2.22
N ASP A 35 1.41 -6.65 0.90
CA ASP A 35 2.01 -5.68 -0.04
C ASP A 35 1.40 -4.27 0.11
N LEU A 36 0.18 -4.20 0.63
CA LEU A 36 -0.49 -2.94 0.96
C LEU A 36 0.18 -2.20 2.12
N LEU A 37 0.91 -2.93 2.99
CA LEU A 37 1.56 -2.41 4.19
C LEU A 37 2.88 -1.70 3.88
N ASN A 38 3.59 -2.11 2.82
CA ASN A 38 4.98 -1.72 2.56
C ASN A 38 5.13 -0.50 1.61
N THR A 39 4.02 0.11 1.22
CA THR A 39 3.99 1.13 0.16
C THR A 39 3.21 2.38 0.59
N PRO A 40 3.37 3.54 -0.10
CA PRO A 40 2.65 4.78 0.22
C PRO A 40 1.10 4.66 0.15
N SER A 41 0.58 3.50 -0.26
CA SER A 41 -0.83 3.08 -0.09
C SER A 41 -1.36 3.21 1.32
N GLY A 42 -0.51 3.08 2.36
CA GLY A 42 -0.93 3.23 3.75
C GLY A 42 -1.61 4.57 4.03
N VAL A 43 -1.17 5.65 3.36
CA VAL A 43 -1.74 6.99 3.50
C VAL A 43 -3.19 7.05 3.00
N VAL A 44 -3.50 6.34 1.92
CA VAL A 44 -4.86 6.26 1.37
C VAL A 44 -5.83 5.59 2.35
N ILE A 45 -5.33 4.69 3.19
CA ILE A 45 -6.10 3.90 4.17
C ILE A 45 -6.06 4.54 5.57
N GLY A 46 -5.28 5.62 5.75
CA GLY A 46 -5.08 6.27 7.06
C GLY A 46 -4.14 5.52 8.00
N ARG A 47 -3.27 4.64 7.48
CA ARG A 47 -2.20 3.98 8.25
C ARG A 47 -0.95 4.86 8.31
N LEU A 48 -0.21 4.75 9.42
CA LEU A 48 1.11 5.39 9.56
C LEU A 48 2.07 4.78 8.50
N PRO A 49 2.69 5.58 7.63
CA PRO A 49 3.63 5.07 6.66
C PRO A 49 4.85 4.49 7.37
N HIS A 50 5.36 3.37 6.88
CA HIS A 50 6.56 2.72 7.39
C HIS A 50 7.83 3.44 6.89
N VAL A 51 7.91 4.74 7.17
CA VAL A 51 9.02 5.64 6.86
C VAL A 51 9.28 6.55 8.07
N GLY A 52 10.54 6.68 8.48
CA GLY A 52 10.92 7.50 9.64
C GLY A 52 10.44 6.89 10.95
N THR A 53 9.61 7.62 11.70
CA THR A 53 9.09 7.18 13.00
C THR A 53 8.09 6.03 12.91
N GLY A 54 7.50 5.79 11.73
CA GLY A 54 6.61 4.66 11.51
C GLY A 54 7.31 3.35 11.18
N CYS A 55 8.65 3.31 11.18
CA CYS A 55 9.42 2.10 10.89
C CYS A 55 9.59 1.15 12.09
N PHE A 56 8.98 1.46 13.23
CA PHE A 56 9.06 0.64 14.44
C PHE A 56 7.82 0.83 15.31
N ASP A 57 7.43 -0.23 16.00
CA ASP A 57 6.39 -0.18 17.02
C ASP A 57 6.99 0.09 18.39
N ILE A 58 6.28 0.87 19.20
CA ILE A 58 6.62 1.11 20.60
C ILE A 58 5.79 0.15 21.45
N LEU A 59 6.47 -0.76 22.14
CA LEU A 59 5.85 -1.71 23.08
C LEU A 59 6.06 -1.23 24.51
N TYR A 60 4.99 -1.15 25.29
CA TYR A 60 5.07 -0.88 26.72
C TYR A 60 5.17 -2.19 27.50
N LEU A 61 6.16 -2.32 28.38
CA LEU A 61 6.29 -3.46 29.27
C LEU A 61 5.25 -3.33 30.41
N LEU A 62 4.25 -4.20 30.42
CA LEU A 62 3.35 -4.35 31.56
C LEU A 62 4.06 -5.23 32.60
N TYR A 63 4.47 -4.63 33.73
CA TYR A 63 4.97 -5.32 34.92
C TYR A 63 3.85 -5.58 35.93
#